data_AF-I7KT71-F1
#
_entry.id   AF-I7KT71-F1
#
_cell.length_a   1.000
_cell.length_b   1.000
_cell.length_c   1.000
_cell.angle_alpha   90.00
_cell.angle_beta   90.00
_cell.angle_gamma   90.00
#
_symmetry.space_group_name_H-M   'P 1'
#
loop_
_entity.id
_entity.type
_entity.pdbx_description
1 polymer ?
#
loop_
_entity_poly.entity_id
_entity_poly.type
_entity_poly.pdbx_seq_one_letter_code
_entity_poly.pdbx_strand_id
1 'polypeptide(L)'
;MKISELCKEAHTNASDKGFWEDIFDIKFLRLDEMHWNNAIAARLALIHTEVSEATEALRKDDFENFKEELADIVIRVADLAGGLNIDLEHEIEKKVKKNKLREYKHGKQF
;
A
#
# COMPACT_ATOMS: atom_id res chain seq x y z
N MET A 1 4.90 15.64 6.95
CA MET A 1 4.66 14.28 7.45
C MET A 1 5.76 13.38 6.90
N LYS A 2 6.41 12.59 7.76
CA LYS A 2 7.33 11.52 7.37
C LYS A 2 6.55 10.29 6.89
N ILE A 3 7.18 9.41 6.13
CA ILE A 3 6.50 8.18 5.66
C ILE A 3 6.16 7.28 6.85
N SER A 4 7.05 7.22 7.85
CA SER A 4 6.81 6.51 9.11
C SER A 4 5.57 7.03 9.87
N GLU A 5 5.37 8.35 9.89
CA GLU A 5 4.18 8.98 10.49
C GLU A 5 2.91 8.62 9.71
N LEU A 6 2.97 8.69 8.37
CA LEU A 6 1.87 8.32 7.49
C LEU A 6 1.45 6.86 7.68
N CYS A 7 2.41 5.92 7.73
CA CYS A 7 2.09 4.49 7.93
C CYS A 7 1.37 4.26 9.25
N LYS A 8 1.82 4.94 10.31
CA LYS A 8 1.18 4.86 11.63
C LYS A 8 -0.23 5.43 11.61
N GLU A 9 -0.41 6.61 11.03
CA GLU A 9 -1.72 7.29 10.99
C GLU A 9 -2.72 6.52 10.12
N ALA A 10 -2.32 6.12 8.91
CA ALA A 10 -3.16 5.35 8.00
C ALA A 10 -3.60 4.02 8.63
N HIS A 11 -2.66 3.29 9.24
CA HIS A 11 -2.97 2.02 9.90
C HIS A 11 -3.87 2.18 11.12
N THR A 12 -3.64 3.21 11.94
CA THR A 12 -4.47 3.49 13.12
C THR A 12 -5.91 3.76 12.67
N ASN A 13 -6.10 4.67 11.70
CA ASN A 13 -7.43 5.00 11.18
C ASN A 13 -8.13 3.80 10.51
N ALA A 14 -7.40 2.96 9.77
CA ALA A 14 -7.98 1.75 9.17
C ALA A 14 -8.39 0.73 10.25
N SER A 15 -7.55 0.54 11.26
CA SER A 15 -7.82 -0.38 12.38
C SER A 15 -9.01 0.08 13.22
N ASP A 16 -9.09 1.38 13.53
CA ASP A 16 -10.20 1.97 14.29
C ASP A 16 -11.55 1.83 13.56
N LYS A 17 -11.51 1.69 12.23
CA LYS A 17 -12.69 1.45 11.37
C LYS A 17 -12.98 -0.04 11.14
N GLY A 18 -12.24 -0.95 11.77
CA GLY A 18 -12.47 -2.39 11.70
C GLY A 18 -11.87 -3.08 10.48
N PHE A 19 -11.07 -2.40 9.64
CA PHE A 19 -10.46 -3.01 8.45
C PHE A 19 -9.35 -4.04 8.75
N TRP A 20 -9.05 -4.30 10.03
CA TRP A 20 -8.04 -5.25 10.49
C TRP A 20 -8.57 -6.32 11.46
N GLU A 21 -9.90 -6.42 11.62
CA GLU A 21 -10.53 -7.43 12.49
C GLU A 21 -10.22 -8.88 12.06
N ASP A 22 -10.20 -9.15 10.77
CA ASP A 22 -9.81 -10.45 10.20
C ASP A 22 -8.42 -10.91 10.68
N ILE A 23 -7.45 -10.00 10.74
CA ILE A 23 -6.09 -10.29 11.23
C ILE A 23 -6.09 -10.56 12.74
N PHE A 24 -6.94 -9.87 13.52
CA PHE A 24 -7.10 -10.17 14.94
C PHE A 24 -7.72 -11.55 15.15
N ASP A 25 -8.76 -11.88 14.40
CA ASP A 25 -9.43 -13.18 14.46
C ASP A 25 -8.48 -14.31 14.06
N ILE A 26 -7.71 -14.15 12.97
CA ILE A 26 -6.69 -15.12 12.54
C ILE A 26 -5.71 -15.41 13.69
N LYS A 27 -5.22 -14.37 14.37
CA LYS A 27 -4.28 -14.52 15.50
C LYS A 27 -4.95 -15.16 16.72
N PHE A 28 -6.16 -14.72 17.06
CA PHE A 28 -6.91 -15.20 18.21
C PHE A 28 -7.28 -16.69 18.07
N LEU A 29 -7.80 -17.08 16.90
CA LEU A 29 -8.18 -18.44 16.56
C LEU A 29 -6.99 -19.34 16.19
N ARG A 30 -5.78 -18.76 16.11
CA ARG A 30 -4.54 -19.46 15.72
C ARG A 30 -4.68 -20.17 14.37
N LEU A 31 -5.28 -19.48 13.40
CA LEU A 31 -5.40 -19.99 12.04
C LEU A 31 -4.03 -20.08 11.37
N ASP A 32 -3.96 -20.91 10.34
CA ASP A 32 -2.72 -21.19 9.62
C ASP A 32 -2.27 -20.04 8.71
N GLU A 33 -1.10 -20.23 8.11
CA GLU A 33 -0.48 -19.27 7.20
C GLU A 33 -1.35 -18.99 5.96
N MET A 34 -2.20 -19.92 5.54
CA MET A 34 -3.10 -19.71 4.40
C MET A 34 -4.09 -18.59 4.70
N HIS A 35 -4.68 -18.55 5.89
CA HIS A 35 -5.62 -17.49 6.27
C HIS A 35 -4.92 -16.13 6.36
N TRP A 36 -3.72 -16.10 6.93
CA TRP A 36 -2.88 -14.90 6.94
C TRP A 36 -2.60 -14.38 5.52
N ASN A 37 -2.14 -15.25 4.63
CA ASN A 37 -1.82 -14.89 3.26
C ASN A 37 -3.05 -14.41 2.49
N ASN A 38 -4.22 -15.01 2.72
CA ASN A 38 -5.48 -14.55 2.12
C ASN A 38 -5.86 -13.13 2.59
N ALA A 39 -5.71 -12.83 3.89
CA ALA A 39 -5.99 -11.50 4.44
C ALA A 39 -5.05 -10.43 3.87
N ILE A 40 -3.77 -10.75 3.69
CA ILE A 40 -2.80 -9.84 3.04
C ILE A 40 -3.08 -9.70 1.54
N ALA A 41 -3.42 -10.79 0.85
CA ALA A 41 -3.79 -10.76 -0.56
C ALA A 41 -5.04 -9.89 -0.81
N ALA A 42 -6.03 -9.92 0.08
CA ALA A 42 -7.19 -9.03 0.01
C ALA A 42 -6.80 -7.55 0.08
N ARG A 43 -5.88 -7.18 0.98
CA ARG A 43 -5.37 -5.79 1.09
C ARG A 43 -4.57 -5.37 -0.14
N LEU A 44 -3.76 -6.28 -0.69
CA LEU A 44 -3.07 -6.03 -1.96
C LEU A 44 -4.06 -5.83 -3.11
N ALA A 45 -5.15 -6.60 -3.15
CA ALA A 45 -6.20 -6.44 -4.15
C ALA A 45 -6.90 -5.06 -4.03
N LEU A 46 -7.11 -4.54 -2.82
CA LEU A 46 -7.62 -3.18 -2.61
C LEU A 46 -6.64 -2.12 -3.14
N ILE A 47 -5.32 -2.26 -2.94
CA ILE A 47 -4.35 -1.34 -3.58
C ILE A 47 -4.49 -1.37 -5.11
N HIS A 48 -4.73 -2.56 -5.69
CA HIS A 48 -4.96 -2.70 -7.13
C HIS A 48 -6.24 -2.00 -7.62
N THR A 49 -7.29 -1.87 -6.79
CA THR A 49 -8.49 -1.14 -7.19
C THR A 49 -8.21 0.35 -7.34
N GLU A 50 -7.49 0.97 -6.40
CA GLU A 50 -7.13 2.40 -6.47
C GLU A 50 -6.31 2.71 -7.74
N VAL A 51 -5.41 1.80 -8.15
CA VAL A 51 -4.66 1.92 -9.42
C VAL A 51 -5.60 1.85 -10.64
N SER A 52 -6.64 1.02 -10.55
CA SER A 52 -7.63 0.88 -11.61
C SER A 52 -8.52 2.12 -11.69
N GLU A 53 -8.88 2.72 -10.55
CA GLU A 53 -9.62 3.97 -10.43
C GLU A 53 -8.81 5.15 -10.98
N ALA A 54 -7.52 5.26 -10.67
CA ALA A 54 -6.62 6.23 -11.29
C ALA A 54 -6.57 6.07 -12.82
N THR A 55 -6.51 4.84 -13.33
CA THR A 55 -6.52 4.58 -14.78
C THR A 55 -7.84 5.01 -15.42
N GLU A 56 -8.96 4.78 -14.73
CA GLU A 56 -10.28 5.17 -15.19
C GLU A 56 -10.48 6.69 -15.18
N ALA A 57 -9.96 7.38 -14.16
CA ALA A 57 -9.95 8.85 -14.11
C ALA A 57 -9.21 9.46 -15.31
N LEU A 58 -8.04 8.90 -15.67
CA LEU A 58 -7.31 9.32 -16.88
C LEU A 58 -8.12 9.10 -18.17
N ARG A 59 -8.85 7.99 -18.29
CA ARG A 59 -9.70 7.72 -19.47
C ARG A 59 -10.84 8.73 -19.61
N LYS A 60 -11.32 9.26 -18.48
CA LYS A 60 -12.42 10.23 -18.42
C LYS A 60 -11.95 11.69 -18.50
N ASP A 61 -10.65 11.94 -18.65
CA ASP A 61 -10.04 13.27 -18.57
C ASP A 61 -10.34 13.97 -17.23
N ASP A 62 -10.49 13.19 -16.16
CA ASP A 62 -10.75 13.67 -14.80
C ASP A 62 -9.45 13.71 -14.00
N PHE A 63 -8.66 14.77 -14.21
CA PHE A 63 -7.36 14.90 -13.56
C PHE A 63 -7.44 15.22 -12.06
N GLU A 64 -8.56 15.77 -11.59
CA GLU A 64 -8.76 15.99 -10.16
C GLU A 64 -8.94 14.66 -9.45
N ASN A 65 -9.83 13.79 -9.96
CA ASN A 65 -9.99 12.44 -9.41
C ASN A 65 -8.69 11.65 -9.52
N PHE A 66 -7.97 11.73 -10.65
CA PHE A 66 -6.69 11.04 -10.79
C PHE A 66 -5.68 11.38 -9.68
N LYS A 67 -5.62 12.63 -9.22
CA LYS A 67 -4.74 13.02 -8.10
C LYS A 67 -5.20 12.43 -6.77
N GLU A 68 -6.51 12.34 -6.55
CA GLU A 68 -7.11 11.72 -5.37
C GLU A 68 -6.76 10.23 -5.31
N GLU A 69 -6.98 9.50 -6.42
CA GLU A 69 -6.66 8.07 -6.50
C GLU A 69 -5.16 7.78 -6.31
N LEU A 70 -4.27 8.68 -6.78
CA LEU A 70 -2.84 8.57 -6.48
C LEU A 70 -2.53 8.70 -4.98
N ALA A 71 -3.26 9.55 -4.27
CA ALA A 71 -3.15 9.66 -2.82
C ALA A 71 -3.67 8.39 -2.14
N ASP A 72 -4.79 7.83 -2.60
CA ASP A 72 -5.37 6.61 -2.06
C ASP A 72 -4.44 5.40 -2.23
N ILE A 73 -3.78 5.25 -3.38
CA ILE A 73 -2.73 4.23 -3.57
C ILE A 73 -1.66 4.35 -2.47
N VAL A 74 -1.17 5.56 -2.21
CA VAL A 74 -0.12 5.79 -1.21
C VAL A 74 -0.63 5.49 0.20
N ILE A 75 -1.85 5.89 0.53
CA ILE A 75 -2.48 5.66 1.84
C ILE A 75 -2.71 4.16 2.06
N ARG A 76 -3.21 3.41 1.08
CA ARG A 76 -3.40 1.95 1.18
C ARG A 76 -2.09 1.20 1.38
N VAL A 77 -1.03 1.60 0.65
CA VAL A 77 0.31 1.03 0.84
C VAL A 77 0.84 1.35 2.23
N ALA A 78 0.63 2.56 2.73
CA ALA A 78 1.05 2.98 4.05
C ALA A 78 0.30 2.25 5.17
N ASP A 79 -1.02 2.06 5.05
CA ASP A 79 -1.82 1.24 5.97
C ASP A 79 -1.29 -0.20 6.03
N LEU A 80 -1.12 -0.83 4.86
CA LEU A 80 -0.58 -2.19 4.80
C LEU A 80 0.81 -2.29 5.45
N ALA A 81 1.71 -1.35 5.17
CA ALA A 81 3.03 -1.32 5.79
C ALA A 81 2.95 -1.11 7.31
N GLY A 82 2.08 -0.21 7.77
CA GLY A 82 1.84 0.04 9.20
C GLY A 82 1.33 -1.20 9.93
N GLY A 83 0.33 -1.89 9.37
CA GLY A 83 -0.24 -3.09 9.98
C GLY A 83 0.66 -4.32 9.93
N LEU A 84 1.62 -4.35 9.00
CA LEU A 84 2.68 -5.35 8.95
C LEU A 84 3.95 -4.96 9.72
N ASN A 85 3.97 -3.77 10.33
CA ASN A 85 5.14 -3.22 11.02
C ASN A 85 6.40 -3.17 10.14
N ILE A 86 6.22 -2.77 8.87
CA ILE A 86 7.28 -2.60 7.89
C ILE A 86 7.79 -1.15 7.95
N ASP A 87 9.11 -0.97 8.08
CA ASP A 87 9.76 0.33 7.91
C ASP A 87 9.81 0.71 6.42
N LEU A 88 8.68 1.22 5.92
CA LEU A 88 8.51 1.60 4.53
C LEU A 88 9.44 2.76 4.14
N GLU A 89 9.69 3.69 5.06
CA GLU A 89 10.59 4.83 4.84
C GLU A 89 12.02 4.33 4.54
N HIS A 90 12.54 3.43 5.38
CA HIS A 90 13.84 2.80 5.17
C HIS A 90 13.92 2.02 3.85
N GLU A 91 12.91 1.20 3.53
CA GLU A 91 12.91 0.41 2.30
C GLU A 91 12.83 1.30 1.04
N ILE A 92 12.09 2.41 1.09
CA ILE A 92 12.08 3.42 0.02
C ILE A 92 13.46 4.06 -0.12
N GLU A 93 14.09 4.51 0.97
CA GLU A 93 15.42 5.12 0.91
C GLU A 93 16.46 4.18 0.29
N LYS A 94 16.47 2.92 0.74
CA LYS A 94 17.33 1.86 0.21
C LYS A 94 17.08 1.63 -1.28
N LYS A 95 15.81 1.59 -1.69
CA LYS A 95 15.42 1.41 -3.09
C LYS A 95 15.83 2.61 -3.96
N VAL A 96 15.64 3.84 -3.48
CA VAL A 96 16.05 5.07 -4.17
C VAL A 96 17.57 5.09 -4.35
N LYS A 97 18.35 4.78 -3.31
CA LYS A 97 19.82 4.66 -3.40
C LYS A 97 20.24 3.62 -4.45
N LYS A 98 19.59 2.44 -4.45
CA LYS A 98 19.82 1.40 -5.46
C LYS A 98 19.46 1.87 -6.87
N ASN A 99 18.34 2.56 -7.05
CA ASN A 99 17.86 3.02 -8.35
C ASN A 99 18.76 4.10 -8.98
N LYS A 100 19.35 4.99 -8.17
CA LYS A 100 20.32 6.02 -8.64
C LYS A 100 21.55 5.43 -9.33
N LEU A 101 21.94 4.21 -8.95
CA LEU A 101 23.10 3.51 -9.51
C LEU A 101 22.80 2.72 -10.78
N ARG A 102 21.53 2.65 -11.19
CA ARG A 102 21.16 1.82 -12.33
C ARG A 102 21.31 2.59 -13.64
N GLU A 103 21.68 1.86 -14.67
CA GLU A 103 21.81 2.38 -16.04
C GLU A 103 20.46 2.87 -16.59
N TYR A 104 20.51 3.66 -17.67
CA TYR A 104 19.34 4.26 -18.31
C TYR A 104 18.26 3.20 -18.63
N LYS A 105 17.04 3.42 -18.13
CA LYS A 105 15.89 2.49 -18.18
C LYS A 105 16.14 1.07 -17.67
N HIS A 106 17.33 0.76 -17.17
CA HIS A 106 17.73 -0.58 -16.76
C HIS A 106 17.56 -1.59 -17.92
N GLY A 107 17.78 -1.14 -19.16
CA GLY A 107 17.57 -1.94 -20.37
C GLY A 107 16.10 -2.14 -20.78
N LYS A 108 15.13 -1.46 -20.15
CA LYS A 108 13.71 -1.56 -20.50
C LYS A 108 13.30 -0.55 -21.59
N GLN A 109 12.20 -0.84 -22.28
CA GLN A 109 11.62 0.04 -23.30
C GLN A 109 10.83 1.21 -22.68
N PHE A 110 10.15 0.93 -21.57
CA PHE A 110 9.34 1.84 -20.77
C PHE A 110 9.56 1.54 -19.28
#